data_AF-A0A2H6FIP4-F1
#
_entry.id   AF-A0A2H6FIP4-F1
#
_cell.length_a   1.000
_cell.length_b   1.000
_cell.length_c   1.000
_cell.angle_alpha   90.00
_cell.angle_beta   90.00
_cell.angle_gamma   90.00
#
_symmetry.space_group_name_H-M   'P 1'
#
loop_
_entity.id
_entity.type
_entity.pdbx_description
1 polymer ?
#
loop_
_entity_poly.entity_id
_entity_poly.type
_entity_poly.pdbx_seq_one_letter_code
_entity_poly.pdbx_strand_id
1 'polypeptide(L)' 'MPKVATDIPDDLYKKLEEEVRLGIFQDISEAINTALKKTYAKKSRAYLRWLIKREGITKVSMLKELENIRK' A
#
# COMPACT_ATOMS: atom_id res chain seq x y z
N MET A 1 13.75 -9.09 -6.86
CA MET A 1 13.14 -8.95 -5.52
C MET A 1 13.64 -10.09 -4.65
N PRO A 2 13.91 -9.87 -3.35
CA PRO A 2 14.28 -10.96 -2.45
C PRO A 2 13.13 -11.97 -2.37
N LYS A 3 13.45 -13.26 -2.45
CA LYS A 3 12.47 -14.32 -2.24
C LYS A 3 12.26 -14.45 -0.73
N VAL A 4 11.01 -14.31 -0.29
CA VAL A 4 10.62 -14.45 1.11
C VAL A 4 9.74 -15.69 1.20
N ALA A 5 10.11 -16.62 2.07
CA ALA A 5 9.27 -17.75 2.44
C ALA A 5 8.64 -17.45 3.79
N THR A 6 7.32 -17.59 3.88
CA THR A 6 6.56 -17.43 5.12
C THR A 6 5.40 -18.38 5.11
N ASP A 7 5.08 -18.93 6.27
CA ASP A 7 3.87 -19.71 6.45
C ASP A 7 2.67 -18.78 6.55
N ILE A 8 1.55 -19.20 5.97
CA ILE A 8 0.28 -18.51 6.07
C ILE A 8 -0.84 -19.51 6.42
N PRO A 9 -1.90 -19.06 7.10
CA PRO A 9 -3.05 -19.92 7.39
C PRO A 9 -3.69 -20.51 6.13
N ASP A 10 -4.09 -21.78 6.19
CA ASP A 10 -4.67 -22.52 5.06
C ASP A 10 -5.95 -21.89 4.51
N ASP A 11 -6.77 -21.28 5.38
CA ASP A 11 -7.98 -20.58 5.00
C ASP A 11 -7.70 -19.33 4.17
N LEU A 12 -6.63 -18.61 4.51
CA LEU A 12 -6.14 -17.47 3.74
C LEU A 12 -5.61 -17.90 2.38
N TYR A 13 -4.85 -19.00 2.35
CA TYR A 13 -4.30 -19.56 1.11
C TYR A 13 -5.42 -19.95 0.14
N LYS A 14 -6.46 -20.65 0.62
CA LYS A 14 -7.63 -21.04 -0.19
C LYS A 14 -8.33 -19.85 -0.83
N LYS A 15 -8.53 -18.76 -0.06
CA LYS A 15 -9.15 -17.52 -0.60
C LYS A 15 -8.30 -16.88 -1.70
N LEU A 16 -6.97 -16.84 -1.52
CA LEU A 16 -6.06 -16.33 -2.56
C LEU A 16 -6.10 -17.20 -3.82
N GLU A 17 -6.18 -18.52 -3.66
CA GLU A 17 -6.30 -19.44 -4.78
C GLU A 17 -7.63 -19.24 -5.54
N GLU A 18 -8.73 -19.00 -4.83
CA GLU A 18 -10.02 -18.64 -5.45
C GLU A 18 -9.92 -17.34 -6.25
N GLU A 19 -9.29 -16.29 -5.71
CA GLU A 19 -9.10 -15.02 -6.43
C GLU A 19 -8.26 -15.18 -7.71
N VAL A 20 -7.26 -16.05 -7.69
CA VAL A 20 -6.47 -16.40 -8.88
C VAL A 20 -7.31 -17.21 -9.88
N ARG A 21 -8.09 -18.20 -9.41
CA ARG A 21 -9.00 -18.99 -10.27
C ARG A 21 -10.08 -18.13 -10.94
N LEU A 22 -10.55 -17.10 -10.25
CA LEU A 22 -11.49 -16.10 -10.78
C LEU A 22 -10.82 -15.13 -11.77
N GLY A 23 -9.49 -15.21 -11.95
CA GLY A 23 -8.75 -14.34 -12.86
C GLY A 23 -8.57 -12.91 -12.34
N ILE A 24 -8.78 -12.66 -11.04
CA ILE A 24 -8.56 -11.35 -10.43
C ILE A 24 -7.06 -11.03 -10.37
N PHE A 25 -6.25 -12.06 -10.12
CA PHE A 25 -4.80 -12.00 -10.11
C PHE A 25 -4.22 -13.10 -11.01
N GLN A 26 -3.06 -12.83 -11.61
CA GLN A 26 -2.38 -13.78 -12.49
C GLN A 26 -1.78 -14.95 -11.69
N ASP A 27 -1.27 -14.67 -10.49
CA ASP A 27 -0.75 -15.67 -9.56
C ASP A 27 -0.87 -15.21 -8.09
N ILE A 28 -0.59 -16.13 -7.16
CA ILE A 28 -0.64 -15.87 -5.71
C ILE A 28 0.38 -14.80 -5.29
N SER A 29 1.54 -14.75 -5.94
CA SER A 29 2.60 -13.78 -5.61
C SER A 29 2.15 -12.36 -5.95
N GLU A 30 1.44 -12.16 -7.05
CA GLU A 30 0.86 -10.88 -7.46
C GLU A 30 -0.20 -10.42 -6.46
N ALA A 31 -1.10 -11.32 -6.05
CA ALA A 31 -2.13 -11.03 -5.06
C ALA A 31 -1.51 -10.54 -3.74
N ILE A 32 -0.52 -11.27 -3.22
CA ILE A 32 0.21 -10.92 -2.00
C ILE A 32 0.95 -9.59 -2.15
N ASN A 33 1.72 -9.41 -3.23
CA ASN A 33 2.47 -8.18 -3.46
C ASN A 33 1.56 -6.95 -3.55
N THR A 34 0.39 -7.10 -4.18
CA THR A 34 -0.60 -6.03 -4.30
C THR A 34 -1.21 -5.68 -2.94
N ALA A 35 -1.55 -6.69 -2.13
CA ALA A 35 -2.03 -6.50 -0.76
C ALA A 35 -0.98 -5.80 0.13
N LEU A 36 0.29 -6.20 0.04
CA LEU A 36 1.40 -5.58 0.76
C LEU A 36 1.63 -4.12 0.35
N LYS A 37 1.62 -3.83 -0.95
CA LYS A 37 1.72 -2.44 -1.44
C LYS A 37 0.57 -1.58 -0.91
N LYS A 38 -0.65 -2.11 -0.92
CA LYS A 38 -1.85 -1.39 -0.44
C LYS A 38 -1.78 -1.11 1.06
N THR A 39 -1.37 -2.09 1.86
CA THR A 39 -1.24 -1.94 3.32
C THR A 39 -0.11 -0.96 3.68
N TYR A 40 1.04 -1.06 3.01
CA TYR A 40 2.14 -0.11 3.18
C TYR A 40 1.70 1.31 2.82
N ALA A 41 1.07 1.50 1.66
CA ALA A 41 0.57 2.80 1.25
C ALA A 41 -0.48 3.37 2.21
N LYS A 42 -1.30 2.54 2.87
CA LYS A 42 -2.22 2.97 3.93
C LYS A 42 -1.46 3.47 5.17
N LYS A 43 -0.44 2.73 5.62
CA LYS A 43 0.43 3.13 6.74
C LYS A 43 1.15 4.44 6.44
N SER A 44 1.76 4.57 5.26
CA SER A 44 2.46 5.80 4.85
C SER A 44 1.53 7.00 4.80
N ARG A 45 0.31 6.86 4.26
CA ARG A 45 -0.70 7.95 4.27
C ARG A 45 -1.11 8.34 5.68
N ALA A 46 -1.29 7.38 6.58
CA ALA A 46 -1.63 7.66 7.98
C ALA A 46 -0.50 8.42 8.68
N TYR A 47 0.75 7.99 8.45
CA TYR A 47 1.93 8.68 8.97
C TYR A 47 2.05 10.11 8.45
N LEU A 48 1.89 10.33 7.14
CA LEU A 48 1.91 11.66 6.55
C LEU A 48 0.83 12.58 7.12
N ARG A 49 -0.41 12.07 7.29
CA ARG A 49 -1.49 12.84 7.92
C ARG A 49 -1.15 13.21 9.37
N TRP A 50 -0.56 12.29 10.11
CA TRP A 50 -0.12 12.55 11.47
C TRP A 50 0.98 13.62 11.51
N LEU A 51 1.97 13.53 10.62
CA LEU A 51 3.08 14.48 10.53
C LEU A 51 2.59 15.89 10.13
N ILE A 52 1.69 15.99 9.15
CA ILE A 52 1.05 17.26 8.76
C ILE A 52 0.36 17.92 9.97
N LYS A 53 -0.38 17.13 10.76
CA LYS A 53 -1.04 17.65 11.97
C LYS A 53 -0.04 18.10 13.03
N ARG A 54 1.01 17.30 13.26
CA ARG A 54 2.03 17.58 14.27
C ARG A 54 2.82 18.86 13.96
N GLU A 55 3.22 19.03 12.70
CA GLU A 55 4.00 20.18 12.23
C GLU A 55 3.12 21.42 11.94
N GLY A 56 1.80 21.32 12.12
CA GLY A 56 0.89 22.45 11.83
C GLY A 56 0.85 22.86 10.36
N ILE A 57 1.21 21.96 9.45
CA ILE A 57 1.29 22.27 8.01
C ILE A 57 -0.12 22.52 7.47
N THR A 58 -0.36 23.74 7.02
CA THR A 58 -1.64 24.11 6.41
C THR A 58 -1.74 23.58 4.99
N LYS A 59 -2.98 23.36 4.52
CA LYS A 59 -3.22 22.97 3.12
C LYS A 59 -2.66 24.00 2.14
N VAL A 60 -2.70 25.29 2.50
CA VAL A 60 -2.22 26.40 1.67
C VAL A 60 -0.71 26.36 1.50
N SER A 61 0.05 26.18 2.60
CA SER A 61 1.51 26.08 2.51
C SER A 61 1.95 24.84 1.72
N MET A 62 1.27 23.71 1.90
CA MET A 62 1.53 22.50 1.13
C MET A 62 1.25 22.67 -0.38
N LEU A 63 0.18 23.37 -0.75
CA LEU A 63 -0.13 23.63 -2.17
C LEU A 63 0.91 24.54 -2.82
N LYS A 64 1.38 25.56 -2.10
CA LYS A 64 2.44 26.47 -2.57
C LYS A 64 3.77 25.73 -2.80
N GLU A 65 4.14 24.82 -1.91
CA GLU A 65 5.29 23.93 -2.07
C GLU A 65 5.16 23.04 -3.33
N LEU A 66 3.97 22.44 -3.55
CA LEU A 66 3.72 21.60 -4.73
C LEU A 66 3.78 22.38 -6.05
N GLU A 67 3.33 23.63 -6.07
CA GLU A 67 3.48 24.52 -7.22
C GLU A 67 4.95 24.84 -7.52
N ASN A 68 5.77 25.04 -6.48
CA ASN A 68 7.21 25.28 -6.63
C ASN A 68 7.95 24.06 -7.19
N ILE A 69 7.56 22.83 -6.81
CA ILE A 69 8.19 21.58 -7.31
C ILE A 69 7.86 21.34 -8.80
N ARG A 70 6.73 21.87 -9.28
CA ARG A 70 6.29 21.70 -10.68
C ARG A 70 6.91 22.71 -11.66
N LYS A 71 7.55 23.77 -11.16
CA LYS A 71 8.31 24.74 -11.96
C LYS A 71 9.74 24.25 -12.16
#